data_AF-K1UK13-F1
#
_entry.id   AF-K1UK13-F1
#
_cell.length_a   1.000
_cell.length_b   1.000
_cell.length_c   1.000
_cell.angle_alpha   90.00
_cell.angle_beta   90.00
_cell.angle_gamma   90.00
#
_symmetry.space_group_name_H-M   'P 1'
#
loop_
_entity.id
_entity.type
_entity.pdbx_description
1 polymer ?
#
loop_
_entity_poly.entity_id
_entity_poly.type
_entity_poly.pdbx_seq_one_letter_code
_entity_poly.pdbx_strand_id
1 'polypeptide(L)'
;LSERRDVIIVASVSCIYSLGDPIDYRNMVISLRPGMEKSRDELVKKLVELQYERNDVSFTRNKFRVRGDVVEIFPAASNDSIIRVEFFGDEIDRISEINPLTGELKAILKHAAIYPASHYIVSGDKMKKALAEIDRELEERLAYFRENGKLLEAQRLEQRTRYDMEMLQEIG
;
A
#
# COMPACT_ATOMS: atom_id res chain seq x y z
N LEU A 1 11.66 5.99 7.37
CA LEU A 1 13.09 5.61 7.37
C LEU A 1 13.96 6.46 6.44
N SER A 2 13.48 6.84 5.25
CA SER A 2 14.28 7.60 4.27
C SER A 2 14.09 9.13 4.29
N GLU A 3 13.28 9.65 5.23
CA GLU A 3 12.91 11.07 5.25
C GLU A 3 13.98 11.97 5.85
N ARG A 4 14.86 11.40 6.68
CA ARG A 4 15.88 12.13 7.42
C ARG A 4 17.16 11.32 7.54
N ARG A 5 18.29 12.01 7.67
CA ARG A 5 19.62 11.38 7.71
C ARG A 5 20.04 10.97 9.12
N ASP A 6 19.42 11.53 10.14
CA ASP A 6 19.63 11.29 11.56
C ASP A 6 18.71 10.16 12.08
N VAL A 7 18.95 8.94 11.61
CA VAL A 7 18.15 7.74 11.97
C VAL A 7 19.07 6.63 12.47
N ILE A 8 18.74 6.07 13.63
CA ILE A 8 19.35 4.83 14.15
C ILE A 8 18.24 3.79 14.24
N ILE A 9 18.47 2.60 13.68
CA ILE A 9 17.53 1.47 13.73
C ILE A 9 18.18 0.36 14.52
N VAL A 10 17.51 -0.11 15.58
CA VAL A 10 17.88 -1.35 16.29
C VAL A 10 16.99 -2.46 15.73
N ALA A 11 17.59 -3.47 15.10
CA ALA A 11 16.87 -4.55 14.45
C ALA A 11 17.43 -5.92 14.88
N SER A 12 16.58 -6.95 14.82
CA SER A 12 17.03 -8.35 14.89
C SER A 12 17.53 -8.81 13.53
N VAL A 13 17.87 -10.10 13.41
CA VAL A 13 18.24 -10.75 12.13
C VAL A 13 17.16 -10.54 11.05
N SER A 14 15.94 -10.15 11.41
CA SER A 14 14.89 -9.89 10.43
C SER A 14 15.23 -8.81 9.39
N CYS A 15 16.21 -7.95 9.65
CA CYS A 15 16.65 -6.91 8.72
C CYS A 15 17.29 -7.43 7.43
N ILE A 16 17.61 -8.73 7.36
CA ILE A 16 18.15 -9.36 6.14
C ILE A 16 17.08 -10.04 5.28
N TYR A 17 15.83 -10.12 5.75
CA TYR A 17 14.74 -10.69 4.97
C TYR A 17 14.18 -9.68 3.97
N SER A 18 13.66 -10.21 2.87
CA SER A 18 13.18 -9.44 1.74
C SER A 18 12.03 -8.52 2.13
N LEU A 19 12.16 -7.25 1.79
CA LEU A 19 11.07 -6.28 1.69
C LEU A 19 10.89 -5.92 0.22
N GLY A 20 9.80 -5.24 -0.12
CA GLY A 20 9.63 -4.64 -1.44
C GLY A 20 10.74 -3.67 -1.79
N ASP A 21 10.90 -3.39 -3.09
CA ASP A 21 11.94 -2.48 -3.59
C ASP A 21 11.80 -1.09 -2.92
N PRO A 22 12.84 -0.59 -2.24
CA PRO A 22 12.77 0.70 -1.56
C PRO A 22 12.53 1.89 -2.52
N ILE A 23 12.89 1.75 -3.80
CA ILE A 23 12.64 2.76 -4.83
C ILE A 23 11.16 2.80 -5.15
N ASP A 24 10.53 1.65 -5.39
CA ASP A 24 9.09 1.55 -5.63
C ASP A 24 8.31 2.10 -4.43
N TYR A 25 8.69 1.69 -3.22
CA TYR A 25 8.06 2.15 -2.00
C TYR A 25 8.10 3.69 -1.85
N ARG A 26 9.23 4.32 -2.21
CA ARG A 26 9.36 5.79 -2.20
C ARG A 26 8.55 6.45 -3.30
N ASN A 27 8.52 5.88 -4.49
CA ASN A 27 7.79 6.44 -5.64
C ASN A 27 6.28 6.41 -5.45
N MET A 28 5.77 5.50 -4.62
CA MET A 28 4.34 5.39 -4.34
C MET A 28 3.86 6.35 -3.23
N VAL A 29 4.75 7.07 -2.55
CA VAL A 29 4.38 8.01 -1.48
C VAL A 29 3.47 9.13 -2.02
N ILE A 30 2.32 9.33 -1.37
CA ILE A 30 1.46 10.48 -1.67
C ILE A 30 1.99 11.68 -0.91
N SER A 31 2.46 12.69 -1.64
CA SER A 31 2.82 13.98 -1.08
C SER A 31 1.63 14.94 -1.16
N LEU A 32 1.24 15.51 -0.02
CA LEU A 32 0.13 16.46 0.11
C LEU A 32 0.65 17.79 0.63
N ARG A 33 0.19 18.90 0.04
CA ARG A 33 0.50 20.28 0.47
C ARG A 33 -0.77 21.12 0.37
N PRO A 34 -1.00 22.07 1.30
CA PRO A 34 -2.01 23.09 1.11
C PRO A 34 -1.78 23.86 -0.20
N GLY A 35 -2.85 24.22 -0.92
CA GLY A 35 -2.81 24.85 -2.24
C GLY A 35 -2.57 23.90 -3.42
N MET A 36 -2.47 22.59 -3.17
CA MET A 36 -2.31 21.61 -4.25
C MET A 36 -3.66 21.37 -4.93
N GLU A 37 -3.71 21.57 -6.24
CA GLU A 37 -4.84 21.18 -7.08
C GLU A 37 -4.87 19.64 -7.19
N LYS A 38 -5.78 19.05 -6.43
CA LYS A 38 -5.99 17.61 -6.34
C LYS A 38 -7.42 17.38 -5.86
N SER A 39 -8.22 16.67 -6.65
CA SER A 39 -9.56 16.31 -6.21
C SER A 39 -9.54 15.31 -5.06
N ARG A 40 -10.58 15.35 -4.24
CA ARG A 40 -10.79 14.38 -3.16
C ARG A 40 -10.80 12.94 -3.68
N ASP A 41 -11.49 12.71 -4.80
CA ASP A 41 -11.67 11.38 -5.37
C ASP A 41 -10.35 10.82 -5.94
N GLU A 42 -9.46 11.69 -6.45
CA GLU A 42 -8.10 11.29 -6.79
C GLU A 42 -7.27 10.88 -5.58
N LEU A 43 -7.41 11.59 -4.45
CA LEU A 43 -6.72 11.19 -3.22
C LEU A 43 -7.22 9.81 -2.76
N VAL A 44 -8.53 9.60 -2.77
CA VAL A 44 -9.15 8.32 -2.40
C VAL A 44 -8.64 7.18 -3.28
N LYS A 45 -8.61 7.36 -4.61
CA LYS A 45 -8.08 6.34 -5.54
C LYS A 45 -6.63 5.98 -5.21
N LYS A 46 -5.77 6.99 -5.00
CA LYS A 46 -4.37 6.75 -4.64
C LYS A 46 -4.20 6.07 -3.28
N LEU A 47 -5.07 6.35 -2.30
CA LEU A 47 -5.03 5.67 -1.01
C LEU A 47 -5.37 4.18 -1.15
N VAL A 48 -6.34 3.84 -1.99
CA VAL A 48 -6.67 2.44 -2.32
C VAL A 48 -5.51 1.75 -3.04
N GLU A 49 -4.89 2.41 -4.02
CA GLU A 49 -3.67 1.92 -4.67
C GLU A 49 -2.54 1.67 -3.65
N LEU A 50 -2.48 2.46 -2.58
CA LEU A 50 -1.56 2.30 -1.46
C LEU A 50 -1.99 1.27 -0.41
N GLN A 51 -2.99 0.44 -0.71
CA GLN A 51 -3.51 -0.62 0.18
C GLN A 51 -4.15 -0.07 1.46
N TYR A 52 -4.68 1.17 1.43
CA TYR A 52 -5.55 1.65 2.50
C TYR A 52 -6.99 1.25 2.27
N GLU A 53 -7.67 0.85 3.33
CA GLU A 53 -9.08 0.48 3.30
C GLU A 53 -9.97 1.68 3.67
N ARG A 54 -11.04 1.92 2.91
CA ARG A 54 -12.07 2.88 3.32
C ARG A 54 -12.91 2.28 4.44
N ASN A 55 -12.94 2.92 5.60
CA ASN A 55 -13.74 2.45 6.72
C ASN A 55 -14.26 3.61 7.58
N ASP A 56 -15.52 3.98 7.37
CA ASP A 56 -16.14 5.12 8.04
C ASP A 56 -16.56 4.80 9.50
N VAL A 57 -16.63 3.51 9.87
CA VAL A 57 -17.09 3.01 11.18
C VAL A 57 -15.92 2.67 12.11
N SER A 58 -15.05 1.75 11.68
CA SER A 58 -13.90 1.27 12.45
C SER A 58 -12.63 1.96 11.96
N PHE A 59 -12.31 3.09 12.57
CA PHE A 59 -11.20 3.94 12.14
C PHE A 59 -9.90 3.61 12.89
N THR A 60 -9.14 2.69 12.31
CA THR A 60 -7.85 2.19 12.80
C THR A 60 -6.75 2.43 11.77
N ARG A 61 -5.50 2.05 12.08
CA ARG A 61 -4.36 2.16 11.14
C ARG A 61 -4.66 1.50 9.80
N ASN A 62 -4.00 2.00 8.75
CA ASN A 62 -4.15 1.57 7.35
C ASN A 62 -5.54 1.82 6.77
N LYS A 63 -6.33 2.70 7.40
CA LYS A 63 -7.67 3.04 6.94
C LYS A 63 -7.80 4.53 6.69
N PHE A 64 -8.74 4.88 5.83
CA PHE A 64 -9.19 6.25 5.63
C PHE A 64 -10.71 6.34 5.70
N ARG A 65 -11.24 7.52 5.97
CA ARG A 65 -12.67 7.80 5.94
C ARG A 65 -12.95 9.14 5.29
N VAL A 66 -14.15 9.28 4.75
CA VAL A 66 -14.55 10.48 4.00
C VAL A 66 -15.81 11.08 4.61
N ARG A 67 -15.76 12.37 4.92
CA ARG A 67 -16.88 13.14 5.50
C ARG A 67 -17.02 14.46 4.75
N GLY A 68 -17.89 14.50 3.74
CA GLY A 68 -18.03 15.67 2.88
C GLY A 68 -16.73 15.99 2.15
N ASP A 69 -16.19 17.18 2.42
CA ASP A 69 -14.94 17.68 1.83
C ASP A 69 -13.71 17.38 2.69
N VAL A 70 -13.84 16.46 3.64
CA VAL A 70 -12.77 16.05 4.54
C VAL A 70 -12.41 14.58 4.32
N VAL A 71 -11.12 14.33 4.12
CA VAL A 71 -10.54 12.98 4.11
C VAL A 71 -9.64 12.83 5.33
N GLU A 72 -9.95 11.85 6.17
CA GLU A 72 -9.11 11.51 7.31
C GLU A 72 -8.39 10.20 7.03
N ILE A 73 -7.08 10.20 7.21
CA ILE A 73 -6.19 9.08 6.90
C ILE A 73 -5.48 8.68 8.19
N PHE A 74 -5.47 7.39 8.50
CA PHE A 74 -4.72 6.84 9.62
C PHE A 74 -3.42 6.20 9.08
N PRO A 75 -2.28 6.90 9.11
CA PRO A 75 -1.05 6.43 8.48
C PRO A 75 -0.55 5.12 9.09
N ALA A 76 0.05 4.25 8.27
CA ALA A 76 0.62 2.98 8.72
C ALA A 76 1.66 3.12 9.83
N ALA A 77 2.47 4.17 9.76
CA ALA A 77 3.54 4.45 10.72
C ALA A 77 3.07 5.22 11.97
N SER A 78 1.84 5.73 12.00
CA SER A 78 1.35 6.50 13.15
C SER A 78 0.71 5.58 14.20
N ASN A 79 0.93 5.91 15.46
CA ASN A 79 0.36 5.17 16.59
C ASN A 79 -0.84 5.88 17.23
N ASP A 80 -0.91 7.21 17.14
CA ASP A 80 -1.79 8.04 17.97
C ASP A 80 -2.29 9.30 17.25
N SER A 81 -2.05 9.44 15.95
CA SER A 81 -2.50 10.58 15.17
C SER A 81 -2.98 10.19 13.78
N ILE A 82 -3.90 11.00 13.27
CA ILE A 82 -4.42 10.92 11.91
C ILE A 82 -4.07 12.20 11.16
N ILE A 83 -3.99 12.08 9.85
CA ILE A 83 -3.88 13.22 8.95
C ILE A 83 -5.27 13.54 8.43
N ARG A 84 -5.76 14.74 8.74
CA ARG A 84 -6.98 15.30 8.18
C ARG A 84 -6.62 16.22 7.02
N VAL A 85 -7.21 15.96 5.86
CA VAL A 85 -7.08 16.75 4.64
C VAL A 85 -8.44 17.36 4.35
N GLU A 86 -8.51 18.68 4.36
CA GLU A 86 -9.71 19.46 4.10
C GLU A 86 -9.60 20.06 2.69
N PHE A 87 -10.66 19.91 1.90
CA PHE A 87 -10.72 20.33 0.50
C PHE A 87 -11.66 21.52 0.33
N PHE A 88 -11.35 22.36 -0.65
CA PHE A 88 -12.25 23.36 -1.19
C PHE A 88 -12.39 23.14 -2.70
N GLY A 89 -13.45 22.43 -3.10
CA GLY A 89 -13.55 21.90 -4.46
C GLY A 89 -12.43 20.89 -4.74
N ASP A 90 -11.61 21.16 -5.76
CA ASP A 90 -10.48 20.32 -6.17
C ASP A 90 -9.12 20.84 -5.65
N GLU A 91 -9.12 21.67 -4.61
CA GLU A 91 -7.90 22.18 -3.98
C GLU A 91 -7.81 21.71 -2.52
N ILE A 92 -6.60 21.35 -2.08
CA ILE A 92 -6.33 21.08 -0.66
C ILE A 92 -6.24 22.42 0.08
N ASP A 93 -7.24 22.74 0.88
CA ASP A 93 -7.28 23.97 1.69
C ASP A 93 -6.37 23.85 2.93
N ARG A 94 -6.53 22.77 3.69
CA ARG A 94 -5.82 22.60 4.96
C ARG A 94 -5.42 21.15 5.22
N ILE A 95 -4.26 20.98 5.83
CA ILE A 95 -3.79 19.69 6.35
C ILE A 95 -3.52 19.84 7.85
N SER A 96 -4.09 18.93 8.64
CA SER A 96 -3.99 18.95 10.10
C SER A 96 -3.65 17.57 10.65
N GLU A 97 -2.84 17.52 11.70
CA GLU A 97 -2.61 16.31 12.50
C GLU A 97 -3.53 16.34 13.72
N ILE A 98 -4.27 15.25 13.95
CA ILE A 98 -5.35 15.20 14.94
C ILE A 98 -5.30 13.91 15.74
N ASN A 99 -5.71 13.95 17.01
CA ASN A 99 -5.96 12.73 17.79
C ASN A 99 -7.26 12.05 17.32
N PRO A 100 -7.23 10.79 16.85
CA PRO A 100 -8.42 10.11 16.31
C PRO A 100 -9.54 9.84 17.33
N LEU A 101 -9.21 9.79 18.62
CA LEU A 101 -10.16 9.50 19.70
C LEU A 101 -10.77 10.78 20.28
N THR A 102 -9.92 11.76 20.62
CA THR A 102 -10.38 13.00 21.27
C THR A 102 -10.80 14.08 20.28
N GLY A 103 -10.35 13.99 19.01
CA GLY A 103 -10.54 15.04 18.01
C GLY A 103 -9.66 16.27 18.21
N GLU A 104 -8.72 16.22 19.15
CA GLU A 104 -7.80 17.32 19.46
C GLU A 104 -6.85 17.61 18.28
N LEU A 105 -6.76 18.87 17.89
CA LEU A 105 -5.81 19.36 16.89
C LEU A 105 -4.40 19.39 17.49
N LYS A 106 -3.48 18.57 16.95
CA LYS A 106 -2.07 18.55 17.36
C LYS A 106 -1.24 19.58 16.60
N ALA A 107 -1.39 19.65 15.28
CA ALA A 107 -0.60 20.54 14.43
C ALA A 107 -1.31 20.88 13.12
N ILE A 108 -0.95 22.02 12.53
CA ILE A 108 -1.28 22.35 11.13
C ILE A 108 -0.03 22.08 10.30
N LEU A 109 -0.17 21.26 9.25
CA LEU A 109 0.95 20.78 8.46
C LEU A 109 1.05 21.55 7.14
N LYS A 110 2.26 21.99 6.81
CA LYS A 110 2.58 22.57 5.49
C LYS A 110 2.84 21.51 4.42
N HIS A 111 3.03 20.26 4.85
CA HIS A 111 3.30 19.10 4.01
C HIS A 111 2.98 17.84 4.81
N ALA A 112 2.38 16.85 4.16
CA ALA A 112 2.21 15.51 4.70
C ALA A 112 2.61 14.48 3.63
N ALA A 113 3.30 13.43 4.07
CA ALA A 113 3.66 12.29 3.24
C ALA A 113 2.90 11.05 3.73
N ILE A 114 2.10 10.44 2.85
CA ILE A 114 1.38 9.20 3.16
C ILE A 114 2.09 8.05 2.47
N TYR A 115 2.63 7.14 3.28
CA TYR A 115 3.34 5.95 2.84
C TYR A 115 2.38 4.79 2.57
N PRO A 116 2.76 3.84 1.70
CA PRO A 116 2.01 2.61 1.49
C PRO A 116 1.69 1.88 2.80
N ALA A 117 0.50 1.29 2.90
CA ALA A 117 0.07 0.50 4.06
C ALA A 117 0.78 -0.86 4.16
N SER A 118 1.44 -1.31 3.08
CA SER A 118 2.22 -2.54 2.99
C SER A 118 3.64 -2.28 2.47
N HIS A 119 4.61 -3.02 3.00
CA HIS A 119 6.00 -3.00 2.51
C HIS A 119 6.22 -3.88 1.28
N TYR A 120 5.21 -4.66 0.86
CA TYR A 120 5.25 -5.56 -0.29
C TYR A 120 4.41 -5.04 -1.46
N ILE A 121 4.16 -3.74 -1.49
CA ILE A 121 3.39 -3.13 -2.57
C ILE A 121 4.15 -3.23 -3.90
N VAL A 122 3.43 -3.64 -4.95
CA VAL A 122 3.97 -3.78 -6.31
C VAL A 122 3.04 -3.02 -7.24
N SER A 123 3.58 -2.33 -8.24
CA SER A 123 2.75 -1.65 -9.23
C SER A 123 1.99 -2.66 -10.10
N GLY A 124 0.78 -2.31 -10.56
CA GLY A 124 -0.03 -3.19 -11.40
C GLY A 124 0.70 -3.65 -12.68
N ASP A 125 1.54 -2.82 -13.27
CA ASP A 125 2.34 -3.18 -14.44
C ASP A 125 3.44 -4.21 -14.12
N LYS A 126 4.09 -4.08 -12.96
CA LYS A 126 5.07 -5.07 -12.49
C LYS A 126 4.37 -6.39 -12.13
N MET A 127 3.19 -6.33 -11.51
CA MET A 127 2.39 -7.51 -11.19
C MET A 127 2.01 -8.29 -12.47
N LYS A 128 1.51 -7.61 -13.50
CA LYS A 128 1.16 -8.25 -14.79
C LYS A 128 2.35 -8.95 -15.43
N LYS A 129 3.53 -8.32 -15.42
CA LYS A 129 4.75 -8.94 -15.95
C LYS A 129 5.17 -10.17 -15.14
N ALA A 130 5.15 -10.05 -13.81
CA ALA A 130 5.49 -11.15 -12.91
C ALA A 130 4.54 -12.35 -13.10
N LEU A 131 3.23 -12.11 -13.21
CA LEU A 131 2.25 -13.17 -13.47
C LEU A 131 2.53 -13.90 -14.79
N ALA A 132 2.89 -13.18 -15.86
CA ALA A 132 3.25 -13.80 -17.13
C ALA A 132 4.54 -14.64 -17.04
N GLU A 133 5.53 -14.19 -16.24
CA GLU A 133 6.76 -14.95 -16.00
C GLU A 133 6.51 -16.20 -15.16
N ILE A 134 5.68 -16.11 -14.11
CA ILE A 134 5.27 -17.24 -13.27
C ILE A 134 4.51 -18.27 -14.11
N ASP A 135 3.59 -17.83 -14.97
CA ASP A 135 2.84 -18.71 -15.86
C ASP A 135 3.78 -19.50 -16.78
N ARG A 136 4.76 -18.82 -17.38
CA ARG A 136 5.76 -19.46 -18.24
C ARG A 136 6.60 -20.50 -17.48
N GLU A 137 7.11 -20.14 -16.30
CA GLU A 137 7.90 -21.06 -15.47
C GLU A 137 7.07 -22.25 -15.00
N LEU A 138 5.79 -22.04 -14.67
CA LEU A 138 4.85 -23.10 -14.31
C LEU A 138 4.74 -24.12 -15.45
N GLU A 139 4.49 -23.67 -16.68
CA GLU A 139 4.37 -24.57 -17.83
C GLU A 139 5.65 -25.38 -18.07
N GLU A 140 6.83 -24.74 -18.01
CA GLU A 140 8.12 -25.42 -18.10
C GLU A 140 8.29 -26.49 -17.00
N ARG A 141 7.89 -26.16 -15.77
CA ARG A 141 8.05 -27.06 -14.63
C ARG A 141 7.05 -28.22 -14.65
N LEU A 142 5.83 -27.98 -15.13
CA LEU A 142 4.83 -29.03 -15.33
C LEU A 142 5.26 -30.01 -16.41
N ALA A 143 5.82 -29.53 -17.53
CA ALA A 143 6.39 -30.39 -18.57
C ALA A 143 7.47 -31.32 -17.99
N TYR A 144 8.43 -30.77 -17.24
CA TYR A 144 9.45 -31.57 -16.57
C TYR A 144 8.87 -32.66 -15.67
N PHE A 145 7.90 -32.33 -14.80
CA PHE A 145 7.32 -33.33 -13.91
C PHE A 145 6.55 -34.41 -14.67
N ARG A 146 5.80 -34.04 -15.71
CA ARG A 146 5.04 -34.98 -16.56
C ARG A 146 5.98 -35.92 -17.32
N GLU A 147 7.05 -35.40 -17.92
CA GLU A 147 8.08 -36.20 -18.63
C GLU A 147 8.79 -37.20 -17.70
N ASN A 148 8.93 -36.86 -16.41
CA ASN A 148 9.57 -37.72 -15.41
C ASN A 148 8.57 -38.63 -14.66
N GLY A 149 7.31 -38.73 -15.12
CA GLY A 149 6.28 -39.57 -14.51
C GLY A 149 5.78 -39.10 -13.13
N LYS A 150 6.10 -37.86 -12.73
CA LYS A 150 5.74 -37.25 -11.44
C LYS A 150 4.40 -36.50 -11.54
N LEU A 151 3.36 -37.25 -11.89
CA LEU A 151 2.04 -36.68 -12.20
C LEU A 151 1.35 -36.04 -10.98
N LEU A 152 1.57 -36.59 -9.78
CA LEU A 152 0.99 -36.06 -8.56
C LEU A 152 1.62 -34.72 -8.16
N GLU A 153 2.94 -34.59 -8.30
CA GLU A 153 3.68 -33.35 -8.07
C GLU A 153 3.27 -32.28 -9.08
N ALA A 154 3.12 -32.64 -10.36
CA ALA A 154 2.62 -31.74 -11.39
C ALA A 154 1.23 -31.20 -11.02
N GLN A 155 0.29 -32.09 -10.66
CA GLN A 155 -1.06 -31.69 -10.29
C GLN A 155 -1.08 -30.77 -9.05
N ARG A 156 -0.28 -31.08 -8.03
CA ARG A 156 -0.19 -30.23 -6.81
C ARG A 156 0.36 -28.84 -7.12
N LEU A 157 1.41 -28.77 -7.93
CA LEU A 157 2.00 -27.50 -8.33
C LEU A 157 1.00 -26.67 -9.14
N GLU A 158 0.39 -27.26 -10.17
CA GLU A 158 -0.58 -26.61 -11.05
C GLU A 158 -1.76 -26.02 -10.27
N GLN A 159 -2.41 -26.82 -9.42
CA GLN A 159 -3.55 -26.35 -8.63
C GLN A 159 -3.17 -25.20 -7.69
N ARG A 160 -2.04 -25.32 -6.99
CA ARG A 160 -1.63 -24.31 -6.02
C ARG A 160 -1.22 -23.01 -6.71
N THR A 161 -0.39 -23.08 -7.74
CA THR A 161 0.12 -21.90 -8.44
C THR A 161 -0.99 -21.16 -9.17
N ARG A 162 -1.90 -21.87 -9.86
CA ARG A 162 -3.04 -21.24 -10.56
C ARG A 162 -3.97 -20.51 -9.59
N TYR A 163 -4.29 -21.10 -8.44
CA TYR A 163 -5.08 -20.46 -7.39
C TYR A 163 -4.38 -19.21 -6.82
N ASP A 164 -3.10 -19.32 -6.48
CA ASP A 164 -2.33 -18.19 -5.95
C ASP A 164 -2.25 -17.04 -6.99
N MET A 165 -2.12 -17.35 -8.29
CA MET A 165 -2.14 -16.36 -9.37
C MET A 165 -3.50 -15.67 -9.55
N GLU A 166 -4.61 -16.39 -9.41
CA GLU A 166 -5.97 -15.82 -9.46
C GLU A 166 -6.18 -14.86 -8.28
N MET A 167 -5.76 -15.27 -7.08
CA MET A 167 -5.82 -14.43 -5.88
C MET A 167 -4.99 -13.14 -6.02
N LEU A 168 -3.82 -13.23 -6.66
CA LEU A 168 -2.99 -12.06 -6.96
C LEU A 168 -3.61 -11.10 -7.98
N GLN A 169 -4.51 -11.59 -8.85
CA GLN A 169 -5.22 -10.73 -9.81
C GLN A 169 -6.46 -10.06 -9.19
N GLU A 170 -7.12 -10.71 -8.25
CA GLU A 170 -8.34 -10.18 -7.62
C GLU A 170 -8.07 -9.29 -6.41
N ILE A 171 -7.07 -9.63 -5.59
CA ILE A 171 -6.81 -8.98 -4.29
C ILE A 171 -5.48 -8.19 -4.30
N GLY A 172 -4.57 -8.53 -5.21
CA GLY A 172 -3.21 -7.98 -5.30
C GLY A 172 -3.11 -6.57 -5.87
#